data_AF-A0A8W8MGL9-F1
#
_entry.id   AF-A0A8W8MGL9-F1
#
_cell.length_a   1.000
_cell.length_b   1.000
_cell.length_c   1.000
_cell.angle_alpha   90.00
_cell.angle_beta   90.00
_cell.angle_gamma   90.00
#
_symmetry.space_group_name_H-M   'P 1'
#
loop_
_entity.id
_entity.type
_entity.pdbx_description
1 polymer ?
#
loop_
_entity_poly.entity_id
_entity_poly.type
_entity_poly.pdbx_seq_one_letter_code
_entity_poly.pdbx_strand_id
1 'polypeptide(L)'
;MKKTAAVFLLAMILAIMYFITYTRNTESYDQEAPKLKIADYITHKNNPPKEVKFDPSDAKKYEKLIRPYTIAHDKNCVLTIPDNFIGFGDLPLRIPDRKELESLSVDVITCLYHRYVTTIQIFCGLKDRAGEVKRNGWYVCGDPAYSPKQNCTVFLSNKAFPEQTFSDDMKSRYKCRVYNTPLSSNHTLQSWIEQTNNTQGTVDVLTLSINSTSELKIIDKMVRDDSIKKVRQLLLELHFDPKTTDAEVYILLLERLRMLYSIGLRITWFDQLIHCATNKFNKCYAVYFIQPDLRDKSKGVAKVDLPSIDNIRKLNGNQIADLYFSYIETTQFFCQHILRIGRITDGGWNVCHDQMLKMKSPCIVYSFGVFNDLSFDDEVAATYNCKVYAFDPTTPFDTHQHGPRVWFSRIGLGDSYRKFQAGYVAPLTQIRAKLNHQSEPIAILKADIEGAEWSSVPNMINTHQLEDVSQLYLEFHGDGNTANQLILLKMIHDAGFRIFWYHINPACTFNKSLLRRSRCQEVYFMNTKFKAKNS
;
A
#
# COMPACT_ATOMS: atom_id res chain seq x y z
N MET A 1 -18.10 16.50 21.80
CA MET A 1 -16.65 16.77 21.67
C MET A 1 -15.80 16.34 22.88
N LYS A 2 -16.31 16.24 24.12
CA LYS A 2 -15.46 15.87 25.29
C LYS A 2 -15.27 14.35 25.53
N LYS A 3 -16.13 13.47 25.02
CA LYS A 3 -16.05 12.00 25.28
C LYS A 3 -15.08 11.24 24.34
N THR A 4 -14.86 11.72 23.13
CA THR A 4 -13.89 11.12 22.18
C THR A 4 -12.44 11.44 22.56
N ALA A 5 -12.18 12.64 23.08
CA ALA A 5 -10.84 13.02 23.55
C ALA A 5 -10.32 12.14 24.70
N ALA A 6 -11.20 11.66 25.59
CA ALA A 6 -10.82 10.82 26.72
C ALA A 6 -10.39 9.39 26.30
N VAL A 7 -11.00 8.82 25.26
CA VAL A 7 -10.66 7.49 24.74
C VAL A 7 -9.30 7.52 24.01
N PHE A 8 -9.04 8.58 23.24
CA PHE A 8 -7.74 8.80 22.60
C PHE A 8 -6.61 9.05 23.61
N LEU A 9 -6.90 9.75 24.72
CA LEU A 9 -5.94 9.94 25.80
C LEU A 9 -5.56 8.60 26.46
N LEU A 10 -6.53 7.71 26.67
CA LEU A 10 -6.32 6.42 27.31
C LEU A 10 -5.47 5.48 26.43
N ALA A 11 -5.73 5.45 25.12
CA ALA A 11 -4.94 4.68 24.16
C ALA A 11 -3.49 5.19 24.07
N MET A 12 -3.28 6.52 24.09
CA MET A 12 -1.93 7.10 24.12
C MET A 12 -1.18 6.76 25.43
N ILE A 13 -1.86 6.79 26.57
CA ILE A 13 -1.25 6.48 27.87
C ILE A 13 -0.81 5.01 27.93
N LEU A 14 -1.63 4.09 27.39
CA LEU A 14 -1.29 2.66 27.32
C LEU A 14 -0.10 2.40 26.38
N ALA A 15 -0.05 3.08 25.23
CA ALA A 15 1.09 2.98 24.29
C ALA A 15 2.40 3.54 24.89
N ILE A 16 2.32 4.64 25.65
CA ILE A 16 3.48 5.23 26.33
C ILE A 16 3.97 4.32 27.47
N MET A 17 3.06 3.74 28.26
CA MET A 17 3.44 2.77 29.31
C MET A 17 4.07 1.51 28.72
N TYR A 18 3.58 1.02 27.58
CA TYR A 18 4.17 -0.09 26.85
C TYR A 18 5.60 0.24 26.39
N PHE A 19 5.84 1.43 25.84
CA PHE A 19 7.17 1.86 25.40
C PHE A 19 8.17 1.98 26.56
N ILE A 20 7.73 2.46 27.72
CA ILE A 20 8.56 2.61 28.93
C ILE A 20 8.88 1.24 29.58
N THR A 21 7.96 0.28 29.55
CA THR A 21 8.21 -1.07 30.08
C THR A 21 9.06 -1.91 29.13
N TYR A 22 8.86 -1.77 27.82
CA TYR A 22 9.66 -2.47 26.82
C TYR A 22 11.12 -2.01 26.81
N THR A 23 11.38 -0.70 26.92
CA THR A 23 12.75 -0.16 26.94
C THR A 23 13.52 -0.44 28.24
N ARG A 24 12.83 -0.79 29.34
CA ARG A 24 13.49 -1.12 30.62
C ARG A 24 13.93 -2.59 30.74
N ASN A 25 13.41 -3.48 29.90
CA ASN A 25 13.62 -4.92 30.04
C ASN A 25 14.51 -5.55 28.95
N THR A 26 15.27 -4.76 28.18
CA THR A 26 16.18 -5.28 27.14
C THR A 26 17.59 -5.61 27.63
N GLU A 27 17.83 -5.70 28.94
CA GLU A 27 19.09 -6.22 29.48
C GLU A 27 18.88 -7.60 30.14
N SER A 28 19.59 -8.60 29.60
CA SER A 28 19.64 -10.02 29.96
C SER A 28 18.48 -10.92 29.47
N TYR A 29 18.72 -11.58 28.34
CA TYR A 29 18.05 -12.83 27.97
C TYR A 29 19.12 -13.92 27.91
N ASP A 30 19.38 -14.54 29.05
CA ASP A 30 20.09 -15.82 29.16
C ASP A 30 19.56 -16.53 30.41
N GLN A 31 18.39 -17.19 30.29
CA GLN A 31 17.99 -18.29 31.18
C GLN A 31 17.12 -19.29 30.41
N GLU A 32 17.51 -20.57 30.48
CA GLU A 32 16.85 -21.71 29.85
C GLU A 32 15.38 -21.84 30.28
N ALA A 33 14.46 -21.81 29.31
CA ALA A 33 13.05 -22.09 29.54
C ALA A 33 12.83 -23.59 29.79
N PRO A 34 11.97 -24.00 30.74
CA PRO A 34 11.72 -25.40 31.05
C PRO A 34 11.05 -26.10 29.85
N LYS A 35 11.64 -27.22 29.42
CA LYS A 35 11.09 -28.11 28.39
C LYS A 35 9.81 -28.79 28.92
N LEU A 36 8.63 -28.22 28.63
CA LEU A 36 7.37 -28.95 28.79
C LEU A 36 7.25 -30.02 27.69
N LYS A 37 6.95 -31.27 28.09
CA LYS A 37 6.85 -32.43 27.20
C LYS A 37 5.54 -32.39 26.42
N ILE A 38 5.65 -32.67 25.12
CA ILE A 38 4.57 -32.75 24.10
C ILE A 38 3.38 -33.66 24.48
N ALA A 39 3.53 -34.52 25.49
CA ALA A 39 2.51 -35.49 25.90
C ALA A 39 1.28 -34.86 26.60
N ASP A 40 1.40 -33.70 27.23
CA ASP A 40 0.28 -33.05 27.93
C ASP A 40 -0.70 -32.33 26.98
N TYR A 41 -0.39 -32.28 25.68
CA TYR A 41 -1.20 -31.62 24.66
C TYR A 41 -2.34 -32.51 24.09
N ILE A 42 -2.33 -33.82 24.35
CA ILE A 42 -3.24 -34.78 23.69
C ILE A 42 -4.61 -34.86 24.39
N THR A 43 -4.78 -34.33 25.60
CA THR A 43 -6.03 -34.45 26.39
C THR A 43 -7.04 -33.32 26.22
N HIS A 44 -6.70 -32.22 25.53
CA HIS A 44 -7.72 -31.27 25.07
C HIS A 44 -8.20 -31.63 23.65
N LYS A 45 -9.22 -32.48 23.59
CA LYS A 45 -10.01 -32.73 22.37
C LYS A 45 -10.50 -31.40 21.78
N ASN A 46 -9.77 -30.87 20.80
CA ASN A 46 -10.30 -29.98 19.79
C ASN A 46 -10.18 -30.73 18.48
N ASN A 47 -11.28 -31.37 18.08
CA ASN A 47 -11.43 -31.84 16.72
C ASN A 47 -11.20 -30.65 15.77
N PRO A 48 -10.66 -30.89 14.56
CA PRO A 48 -10.73 -29.88 13.51
C PRO A 48 -12.19 -29.43 13.35
N PRO A 49 -12.46 -28.19 12.94
CA PRO A 49 -13.80 -27.87 12.49
C PRO A 49 -14.11 -28.83 11.34
N LYS A 50 -14.96 -29.84 11.61
CA LYS A 50 -15.80 -30.45 10.58
C LYS A 50 -16.41 -29.27 9.82
N GLU A 51 -16.59 -29.36 8.50
CA GLU A 51 -17.31 -28.32 7.76
C GLU A 51 -18.71 -28.17 8.36
N VAL A 52 -18.82 -27.31 9.37
CA VAL A 52 -20.08 -26.92 9.99
C VAL A 52 -20.70 -26.02 8.94
N LYS A 53 -21.92 -26.38 8.52
CA LYS A 53 -22.69 -25.54 7.61
C LYS A 53 -22.79 -24.15 8.23
N PHE A 54 -22.39 -23.12 7.48
CA PHE A 54 -22.44 -21.74 7.94
C PHE A 54 -23.84 -21.41 8.47
N ASP A 55 -23.90 -20.97 9.72
CA ASP A 55 -25.11 -20.49 10.38
C ASP A 55 -25.04 -18.96 10.48
N PRO A 56 -25.84 -18.22 9.68
CA PRO A 56 -25.86 -16.76 9.73
C PRO A 56 -26.19 -16.17 11.10
N SER A 57 -26.83 -16.94 12.00
CA SER A 57 -27.15 -16.47 13.34
C SER A 57 -25.91 -16.24 14.22
N ASP A 58 -24.83 -17.00 13.97
CA ASP A 58 -23.55 -16.85 14.69
C ASP A 58 -22.88 -15.51 14.34
N ALA A 59 -22.81 -15.18 13.05
CA ALA A 59 -22.33 -13.88 12.57
C ALA A 59 -23.20 -12.71 13.08
N LYS A 60 -24.53 -12.87 13.01
CA LYS A 60 -25.49 -11.83 13.41
C LYS A 60 -25.37 -11.42 14.88
N LYS A 61 -24.89 -12.31 15.75
CA LYS A 61 -24.64 -12.02 17.17
C LYS A 61 -23.66 -10.85 17.37
N TYR A 62 -22.68 -10.70 16.47
CA TYR A 62 -21.59 -9.74 16.61
C TYR A 62 -21.65 -8.57 15.61
N GLU A 63 -22.65 -8.54 14.73
CA GLU A 63 -22.82 -7.50 13.70
C GLU A 63 -22.72 -6.06 14.26
N LYS A 64 -23.27 -5.81 15.45
CA LYS A 64 -23.23 -4.48 16.11
C LYS A 64 -21.87 -4.11 16.70
N LEU A 65 -20.97 -5.08 16.87
CA LEU A 65 -19.62 -4.88 17.39
C LEU A 65 -18.59 -4.66 16.27
N ILE A 66 -18.98 -4.93 15.02
CA ILE A 66 -18.14 -4.84 13.83
C ILE A 66 -18.50 -3.55 13.08
N ARG A 67 -17.50 -2.92 12.45
CA ARG A 67 -17.70 -1.75 11.61
C ARG A 67 -18.44 -2.15 10.33
N PRO A 68 -19.64 -1.60 10.04
CA PRO A 68 -20.44 -2.02 8.89
C PRO A 68 -19.73 -1.80 7.55
N TYR A 69 -19.67 -2.83 6.73
CA TYR A 69 -19.06 -2.77 5.40
C TYR A 69 -19.94 -3.52 4.39
N THR A 70 -20.05 -2.98 3.18
CA THR A 70 -20.81 -3.59 2.09
C THR A 70 -19.86 -3.82 0.93
N ILE A 71 -19.68 -5.09 0.58
CA ILE A 71 -18.91 -5.47 -0.59
C ILE A 71 -19.68 -5.03 -1.83
N ALA A 72 -19.02 -4.29 -2.73
CA ALA A 72 -19.62 -3.92 -4.00
C ALA A 72 -19.86 -5.17 -4.87
N HIS A 73 -21.01 -5.25 -5.54
CA HIS A 73 -21.38 -6.41 -6.37
C HIS A 73 -20.34 -6.75 -7.45
N ASP A 74 -19.62 -5.76 -7.93
CA ASP A 74 -18.59 -5.90 -8.96
C ASP A 74 -17.18 -6.20 -8.44
N LYS A 75 -17.03 -6.40 -7.12
CA LYS A 75 -15.79 -6.82 -6.47
C LYS A 75 -14.61 -5.90 -6.83
N ASN A 76 -14.77 -4.61 -6.52
CA ASN A 76 -13.80 -3.56 -6.86
C ASN A 76 -13.43 -3.54 -8.36
N CYS A 77 -14.47 -3.48 -9.21
CA CYS A 77 -14.38 -3.47 -10.67
C CYS A 77 -13.80 -4.73 -11.33
N VAL A 78 -13.45 -5.79 -10.59
CA VAL A 78 -12.91 -7.04 -11.15
C VAL A 78 -13.93 -7.74 -12.05
N LEU A 79 -15.23 -7.63 -11.76
CA LEU A 79 -16.29 -8.23 -12.60
C LEU A 79 -16.91 -7.24 -13.60
N THR A 80 -16.59 -5.96 -13.50
CA THR A 80 -17.20 -4.93 -14.36
C THR A 80 -16.40 -4.74 -15.64
N ILE A 81 -15.07 -4.65 -15.56
CA ILE A 81 -14.24 -4.33 -16.74
C ILE A 81 -14.10 -5.59 -17.60
N PRO A 82 -14.48 -5.55 -18.89
CA PRO A 82 -14.29 -6.68 -19.78
C PRO A 82 -12.80 -7.04 -19.99
N ASP A 83 -12.51 -8.34 -20.11
CA ASP A 83 -11.14 -8.87 -20.20
C ASP A 83 -10.31 -8.27 -21.35
N ASN A 84 -10.95 -7.89 -22.47
CA ASN A 84 -10.27 -7.28 -23.62
C ASN A 84 -9.72 -5.87 -23.33
N PHE A 85 -10.06 -5.26 -22.19
CA PHE A 85 -9.44 -4.02 -21.71
C PHE A 85 -8.29 -4.25 -20.73
N ILE A 86 -8.18 -5.46 -20.15
CA ILE A 86 -7.18 -5.79 -19.15
C ILE A 86 -5.99 -6.47 -19.86
N GLY A 87 -4.80 -5.93 -19.65
CA GLY A 87 -3.56 -6.44 -20.23
C GLY A 87 -2.43 -6.51 -19.20
N PHE A 88 -1.22 -6.70 -19.72
CA PHE A 88 0.05 -6.69 -18.96
C PHE A 88 1.15 -6.05 -19.82
N GLY A 89 2.27 -5.70 -19.22
CA GLY A 89 3.39 -5.04 -19.89
C GLY A 89 3.07 -3.59 -20.22
N ASP A 90 3.27 -3.18 -21.48
CA ASP A 90 3.21 -1.77 -21.88
C ASP A 90 1.82 -1.15 -21.80
N LEU A 91 0.76 -1.95 -21.94
CA LEU A 91 -0.63 -1.49 -21.89
C LEU A 91 -1.44 -2.36 -20.90
N PRO A 92 -1.24 -2.18 -19.59
CA PRO A 92 -1.90 -3.01 -18.58
C PRO A 92 -3.41 -2.77 -18.50
N LEU A 93 -3.88 -1.58 -18.89
CA LEU A 93 -5.29 -1.28 -19.03
C LEU A 93 -5.52 -0.41 -20.27
N ARG A 94 -6.29 -0.90 -21.24
CA ARG A 94 -6.59 -0.18 -22.49
C ARG A 94 -7.72 0.82 -22.25
N ILE A 95 -7.48 2.08 -22.65
CA ILE A 95 -8.56 3.05 -22.82
C ILE A 95 -9.01 3.01 -24.30
N PRO A 96 -10.26 2.63 -24.59
CA PRO A 96 -10.77 2.62 -25.95
C PRO A 96 -10.98 4.01 -26.55
N ASP A 97 -11.40 4.07 -27.82
CA ASP A 97 -11.80 5.34 -28.42
C ASP A 97 -13.16 5.83 -27.94
N ARG A 98 -13.48 7.08 -28.28
CA ARG A 98 -14.72 7.73 -27.84
C ARG A 98 -15.96 6.96 -28.25
N LYS A 99 -15.99 6.45 -29.50
CA LYS A 99 -17.15 5.73 -30.03
C LYS A 99 -17.37 4.43 -29.27
N GLU A 100 -16.29 3.71 -28.96
CA GLU A 100 -16.38 2.50 -28.13
C GLU A 100 -16.75 2.87 -26.68
N LEU A 101 -16.16 3.91 -26.08
CA LEU A 101 -16.52 4.39 -24.73
C LEU A 101 -18.02 4.73 -24.61
N GLU A 102 -18.58 5.47 -25.57
CA GLU A 102 -20.00 5.86 -25.59
C GLU A 102 -20.96 4.65 -25.74
N SER A 103 -20.45 3.50 -26.17
CA SER A 103 -21.22 2.25 -26.26
C SER A 103 -21.19 1.41 -24.97
N LEU A 104 -20.32 1.73 -24.02
CA LEU A 104 -20.16 1.00 -22.76
C LEU A 104 -21.18 1.47 -21.71
N SER A 105 -21.46 0.61 -20.72
CA SER A 105 -22.28 1.01 -19.58
C SER A 105 -21.55 2.03 -18.70
N VAL A 106 -22.32 2.83 -17.96
CA VAL A 106 -21.77 3.82 -17.01
C VAL A 106 -20.86 3.17 -15.97
N ASP A 107 -21.20 1.97 -15.51
CA ASP A 107 -20.37 1.21 -14.56
C ASP A 107 -19.01 0.85 -15.15
N VAL A 108 -18.97 0.41 -16.41
CA VAL A 108 -17.72 0.08 -17.11
C VAL A 108 -16.87 1.33 -17.29
N ILE A 109 -17.45 2.44 -17.74
CA ILE A 109 -16.73 3.71 -17.92
C ILE A 109 -16.14 4.20 -16.59
N THR A 110 -16.94 4.17 -15.51
CA THR A 110 -16.52 4.58 -14.17
C THR A 110 -15.40 3.68 -13.64
N CYS A 111 -15.54 2.36 -13.79
CA CYS A 111 -14.53 1.39 -13.40
C CYS A 111 -13.24 1.54 -14.20
N LEU A 112 -13.32 1.75 -15.51
CA LEU A 112 -12.15 1.99 -16.36
C LEU A 112 -11.36 3.19 -15.87
N TYR A 113 -12.00 4.32 -15.54
CA TYR A 113 -11.30 5.49 -15.00
C TYR A 113 -10.58 5.16 -13.68
N HIS A 114 -11.30 4.62 -12.69
CA HIS A 114 -10.75 4.37 -11.36
C HIS A 114 -9.65 3.29 -11.38
N ARG A 115 -9.79 2.27 -12.22
CA ARG A 115 -8.75 1.25 -12.41
C ARG A 115 -7.57 1.79 -13.19
N TYR A 116 -7.77 2.64 -14.20
CA TYR A 116 -6.65 3.19 -14.99
C TYR A 116 -5.72 4.04 -14.13
N VAL A 117 -6.28 4.95 -13.32
CA VAL A 117 -5.48 5.82 -12.44
C VAL A 117 -4.83 5.09 -11.26
N THR A 118 -5.20 3.81 -11.04
CA THR A 118 -4.63 2.93 -10.01
C THR A 118 -3.91 1.71 -10.60
N THR A 119 -3.54 1.75 -11.88
CA THR A 119 -2.76 0.70 -12.55
C THR A 119 -1.36 1.20 -12.89
N ILE A 120 -0.32 0.51 -12.42
CA ILE A 120 1.06 0.88 -12.68
C ILE A 120 1.47 0.44 -14.09
N GLN A 121 2.01 1.37 -14.86
CA GLN A 121 2.36 1.19 -16.27
C GLN A 121 3.87 1.06 -16.48
N ILE A 122 4.68 1.60 -15.58
CA ILE A 122 6.13 1.49 -15.63
C ILE A 122 6.72 1.42 -14.21
N PHE A 123 7.83 0.72 -14.08
CA PHE A 123 8.53 0.58 -12.81
C PHE A 123 9.36 1.83 -12.48
N CYS A 124 9.14 2.38 -11.29
CA CYS A 124 10.11 3.22 -10.59
C CYS A 124 10.45 2.53 -9.27
N GLY A 125 11.72 2.27 -9.01
CA GLY A 125 12.19 1.60 -7.80
C GLY A 125 11.96 2.47 -6.57
N LEU A 126 12.67 3.59 -6.49
CA LEU A 126 12.61 4.51 -5.35
C LEU A 126 11.53 5.59 -5.55
N LYS A 127 10.57 5.66 -4.64
CA LYS A 127 9.59 6.76 -4.56
C LYS A 127 9.96 7.69 -3.41
N ASP A 128 10.78 8.69 -3.72
CA ASP A 128 11.23 9.64 -2.71
C ASP A 128 10.11 10.64 -2.38
N ARG A 129 9.67 10.66 -1.13
CA ARG A 129 8.69 11.64 -0.64
C ARG A 129 9.35 13.00 -0.45
N ALA A 130 8.81 14.03 -1.08
CA ALA A 130 9.15 15.43 -0.87
C ALA A 130 7.97 16.18 -0.24
N GLY A 131 8.23 16.96 0.80
CA GLY A 131 7.19 17.56 1.64
C GLY A 131 6.58 16.57 2.64
N GLU A 132 5.45 16.95 3.22
CA GLU A 132 4.84 16.22 4.34
C GLU A 132 3.97 15.03 3.87
N VAL A 133 3.93 13.95 4.64
CA VAL A 133 3.12 12.75 4.33
C VAL A 133 1.63 13.03 4.31
N LYS A 134 1.12 13.84 5.25
CA LYS A 134 -0.33 13.95 5.46
C LYS A 134 -1.10 14.55 4.29
N ARG A 135 -0.55 15.58 3.63
CA ARG A 135 -1.22 16.27 2.50
C ARG A 135 -0.30 17.17 1.67
N ASN A 136 0.75 17.74 2.27
CA ASN A 136 1.58 18.79 1.64
C ASN A 136 2.89 18.25 1.04
N GLY A 137 2.78 17.19 0.26
CA GLY A 137 3.94 16.55 -0.32
C GLY A 137 3.58 15.62 -1.47
N TRP A 138 4.58 15.33 -2.28
CA TRP A 138 4.48 14.45 -3.42
C TRP A 138 5.58 13.41 -3.38
N TYR A 139 5.30 12.22 -3.90
CA TYR A 139 6.37 11.34 -4.36
C TYR A 139 7.02 11.86 -5.65
N VAL A 140 8.32 11.69 -5.73
CA VAL A 140 9.13 11.90 -6.93
C VAL A 140 9.80 10.57 -7.24
N CYS A 141 9.84 10.16 -8.51
CA CYS A 141 10.62 9.01 -8.91
C CYS A 141 12.11 9.35 -8.71
N GLY A 142 12.69 8.71 -7.69
CA GLY A 142 14.08 8.89 -7.25
C GLY A 142 15.06 7.93 -7.92
N ASP A 143 14.60 7.12 -8.87
CA ASP A 143 15.50 6.30 -9.67
C ASP A 143 16.55 7.15 -10.38
N PRO A 144 17.84 6.75 -10.39
CA PRO A 144 18.90 7.52 -11.04
C PRO A 144 18.63 7.92 -12.49
N ALA A 145 17.81 7.14 -13.22
CA ALA A 145 17.37 7.45 -14.57
C ALA A 145 16.39 8.64 -14.67
N TYR A 146 15.63 8.94 -13.61
CA TYR A 146 14.55 9.94 -13.61
C TYR A 146 14.72 11.04 -12.55
N SER A 147 15.51 10.79 -11.52
CA SER A 147 15.72 11.68 -10.37
C SER A 147 16.04 13.09 -10.84
N PRO A 148 15.48 14.13 -10.19
CA PRO A 148 15.88 15.51 -10.44
C PRO A 148 17.41 15.65 -10.30
N LYS A 149 18.04 16.32 -11.28
CA LYS A 149 19.49 16.59 -11.28
C LYS A 149 19.79 17.85 -10.47
N GLN A 150 21.04 18.08 -10.07
CA GLN A 150 21.40 19.40 -9.49
C GLN A 150 21.03 20.53 -10.47
N ASN A 151 20.46 21.62 -9.95
CA ASN A 151 19.89 22.73 -10.73
C ASN A 151 18.67 22.37 -11.61
N CYS A 152 17.93 21.32 -11.26
CA CYS A 152 16.65 20.94 -11.85
C CYS A 152 15.64 22.09 -11.94
N THR A 153 14.69 21.99 -12.86
CA THR A 153 13.58 22.94 -13.00
C THR A 153 12.28 22.31 -12.51
N VAL A 154 11.60 22.95 -11.55
CA VAL A 154 10.33 22.49 -10.99
C VAL A 154 9.27 23.57 -11.16
N PHE A 155 8.14 23.18 -11.75
CA PHE A 155 7.00 24.06 -12.00
C PHE A 155 5.82 23.64 -11.11
N LEU A 156 5.32 24.58 -10.32
CA LEU A 156 4.25 24.38 -9.36
C LEU A 156 2.94 24.93 -9.93
N SER A 157 1.97 24.06 -10.23
CA SER A 157 0.64 24.45 -10.73
C SER A 157 -0.51 23.71 -10.03
N ASN A 158 -0.23 23.02 -8.93
CA ASN A 158 -1.27 22.38 -8.13
C ASN A 158 -1.94 23.38 -7.20
N LYS A 159 -3.28 23.35 -7.16
CA LYS A 159 -4.13 24.23 -6.35
C LYS A 159 -4.82 23.47 -5.21
N ALA A 160 -4.65 22.15 -5.14
CA ALA A 160 -5.37 21.30 -4.19
C ALA A 160 -4.82 21.37 -2.77
N PHE A 161 -3.58 21.85 -2.60
CA PHE A 161 -2.96 22.14 -1.30
C PHE A 161 -1.74 23.08 -1.46
N PRO A 162 -1.26 23.74 -0.38
CA PRO A 162 -0.08 24.58 -0.44
C PRO A 162 1.22 23.79 -0.65
N GLU A 163 1.97 24.11 -1.71
CA GLU A 163 3.18 23.35 -2.09
C GLU A 163 4.49 23.89 -1.48
N GLN A 164 4.41 24.71 -0.43
CA GLN A 164 5.59 25.35 0.15
C GLN A 164 6.60 24.33 0.71
N THR A 165 6.14 23.36 1.48
CA THR A 165 6.98 22.28 2.04
C THR A 165 7.63 21.42 0.96
N PHE A 166 6.88 21.11 -0.10
CA PHE A 166 7.43 20.42 -1.27
C PHE A 166 8.49 21.28 -1.97
N SER A 167 8.22 22.56 -2.19
CA SER A 167 9.15 23.52 -2.79
C SER A 167 10.47 23.61 -2.02
N ASP A 168 10.39 23.72 -0.69
CA ASP A 168 11.56 23.83 0.18
C ASP A 168 12.41 22.55 0.17
N ASP A 169 11.78 21.38 0.12
CA ASP A 169 12.48 20.10 -0.02
C ASP A 169 13.18 19.96 -1.38
N MET A 170 12.53 20.38 -2.47
CA MET A 170 13.13 20.34 -3.81
C MET A 170 14.33 21.29 -3.92
N LYS A 171 14.25 22.47 -3.30
CA LYS A 171 15.39 23.42 -3.22
C LYS A 171 16.50 22.89 -2.32
N SER A 172 16.17 22.30 -1.17
CA SER A 172 17.19 21.91 -0.20
C SER A 172 17.95 20.65 -0.63
N ARG A 173 17.26 19.62 -1.09
CA ARG A 173 17.83 18.30 -1.43
C ARG A 173 18.36 18.22 -2.85
N TYR A 174 17.57 18.70 -3.82
CA TYR A 174 17.90 18.58 -5.24
C TYR A 174 18.52 19.85 -5.83
N LYS A 175 18.54 20.96 -5.06
CA LYS A 175 18.99 22.28 -5.53
C LYS A 175 18.21 22.74 -6.77
N CYS A 176 16.92 22.43 -6.83
CA CYS A 176 16.09 22.85 -7.97
C CYS A 176 15.82 24.36 -7.96
N ARG A 177 15.69 24.93 -9.16
CA ARG A 177 14.98 26.19 -9.40
C ARG A 177 13.49 25.88 -9.44
N VAL A 178 12.76 26.40 -8.46
CA VAL A 178 11.32 26.14 -8.29
C VAL A 178 10.53 27.40 -8.60
N TYR A 179 9.56 27.29 -9.51
CA TYR A 179 8.73 28.40 -9.98
C TYR A 179 7.26 28.13 -9.66
N ASN A 180 6.56 29.15 -9.16
CA ASN A 180 5.11 29.12 -9.08
C ASN A 180 4.53 29.49 -10.45
N THR A 181 3.94 28.51 -11.14
CA THR A 181 3.55 28.59 -12.55
C THR A 181 2.10 28.16 -12.72
N PRO A 182 1.12 28.95 -12.24
CA PRO A 182 -0.28 28.60 -12.36
C PRO A 182 -0.69 28.46 -13.83
N LEU A 183 -1.11 27.26 -14.22
CA LEU A 183 -1.57 26.96 -15.57
C LEU A 183 -3.03 27.36 -15.77
N SER A 184 -3.29 27.96 -16.93
CA SER A 184 -4.61 28.42 -17.37
C SER A 184 -4.69 28.43 -18.90
N SER A 185 -5.83 28.88 -19.45
CA SER A 185 -5.97 29.09 -20.91
C SER A 185 -4.96 30.10 -21.47
N ASN A 186 -4.62 31.12 -20.68
CA ASN A 186 -3.81 32.26 -21.08
C ASN A 186 -2.33 32.09 -20.71
N HIS A 187 -2.05 31.45 -19.57
CA HIS A 187 -0.69 31.13 -19.13
C HIS A 187 -0.47 29.63 -19.25
N THR A 188 0.18 29.25 -20.35
CA THR A 188 0.41 27.86 -20.76
C THR A 188 1.73 27.36 -20.21
N LEU A 189 1.94 26.05 -20.25
CA LEU A 189 3.24 25.48 -19.90
C LEU A 189 4.33 26.04 -20.81
N GLN A 190 4.08 26.13 -22.12
CA GLN A 190 5.01 26.72 -23.08
C GLN A 190 5.34 28.18 -22.76
N SER A 191 4.36 29.03 -22.39
CA SER A 191 4.66 30.42 -22.01
C SER A 191 5.48 30.52 -20.73
N TRP A 192 5.25 29.63 -19.75
CA TRP A 192 6.07 29.59 -18.54
C TRP A 192 7.49 29.11 -18.80
N ILE A 193 7.65 28.13 -19.71
CA ILE A 193 8.98 27.67 -20.18
C ILE A 193 9.76 28.83 -20.80
N GLU A 194 9.11 29.68 -21.59
CA GLU A 194 9.73 30.86 -22.20
C GLU A 194 10.07 31.94 -21.17
N GLN A 195 9.12 32.31 -20.30
CA GLN A 195 9.31 33.34 -19.27
C GLN A 195 10.41 33.00 -18.24
N THR A 196 10.62 31.70 -17.98
CA THR A 196 11.65 31.24 -17.05
C THR A 196 12.99 30.96 -17.73
N ASN A 197 13.14 31.30 -19.02
CA ASN A 197 14.33 31.03 -19.84
C ASN A 197 14.72 29.54 -19.86
N ASN A 198 13.75 28.62 -19.83
CA ASN A 198 13.96 27.17 -19.88
C ASN A 198 13.69 26.56 -21.26
N THR A 199 13.81 27.34 -22.34
CA THR A 199 13.32 26.99 -23.68
C THR A 199 13.93 25.71 -24.28
N GLN A 200 15.20 25.45 -23.98
CA GLN A 200 15.94 24.24 -24.37
C GLN A 200 16.03 23.19 -23.26
N GLY A 201 15.49 23.49 -22.07
CA GLY A 201 15.62 22.65 -20.87
C GLY A 201 14.45 21.70 -20.67
N THR A 202 14.72 20.58 -20.00
CA THR A 202 13.70 19.73 -19.39
C THR A 202 13.05 20.47 -18.23
N VAL A 203 11.75 20.26 -18.02
CA VAL A 203 11.07 20.52 -16.74
C VAL A 203 11.13 19.22 -15.95
N ASP A 204 11.97 19.14 -14.92
CA ASP A 204 12.19 17.90 -14.16
C ASP A 204 10.90 17.44 -13.46
N VAL A 205 10.15 18.39 -12.89
CA VAL A 205 8.86 18.10 -12.23
C VAL A 205 7.84 19.18 -12.55
N LEU A 206 6.64 18.77 -12.95
CA LEU A 206 5.45 19.62 -13.03
C LEU A 206 4.40 19.09 -12.06
N THR A 207 3.92 19.91 -11.13
CA THR A 207 2.73 19.62 -10.33
C THR A 207 1.51 20.23 -10.99
N LEU A 208 0.38 19.53 -10.96
CA LEU A 208 -0.88 20.00 -11.56
C LEU A 208 -2.05 19.41 -10.80
N SER A 209 -3.11 20.21 -10.62
CA SER A 209 -4.42 19.70 -10.18
C SER A 209 -5.48 20.06 -11.20
N ILE A 210 -6.40 19.12 -11.45
CA ILE A 210 -7.59 19.31 -12.28
C ILE A 210 -8.82 18.98 -11.44
N ASN A 211 -9.73 19.95 -11.29
CA ASN A 211 -10.92 19.81 -10.45
C ASN A 211 -12.25 20.01 -11.21
N SER A 212 -12.19 20.31 -12.50
CA SER A 212 -13.37 20.50 -13.33
C SER A 212 -13.09 20.14 -14.79
N THR A 213 -14.15 19.86 -15.54
CA THR A 213 -14.05 19.57 -16.98
C THR A 213 -13.48 20.76 -17.77
N SER A 214 -13.71 21.99 -17.34
CA SER A 214 -13.17 23.18 -18.00
C SER A 214 -11.63 23.25 -17.95
N GLU A 215 -11.03 22.72 -16.88
CA GLU A 215 -9.58 22.69 -16.69
C GLU A 215 -8.92 21.59 -17.55
N LEU A 216 -9.65 20.60 -18.06
CA LEU A 216 -9.09 19.55 -18.95
C LEU A 216 -8.43 20.13 -20.21
N LYS A 217 -8.87 21.33 -20.63
CA LYS A 217 -8.26 22.08 -21.75
C LYS A 217 -6.78 22.43 -21.51
N ILE A 218 -6.32 22.44 -20.25
CA ILE A 218 -4.90 22.61 -19.91
C ILE A 218 -4.10 21.43 -20.48
N ILE A 219 -4.56 20.19 -20.28
CA ILE A 219 -3.93 18.98 -20.85
C ILE A 219 -3.97 19.04 -22.39
N ASP A 220 -5.12 19.39 -22.96
CA ASP A 220 -5.27 19.50 -24.42
C ASP A 220 -4.26 20.49 -25.03
N LYS A 221 -3.98 21.60 -24.32
CA LYS A 221 -3.03 22.60 -24.78
C LYS A 221 -1.59 22.11 -24.68
N MET A 222 -1.20 21.53 -23.54
CA MET A 222 0.17 21.02 -23.35
C MET A 222 0.52 19.86 -24.29
N VAL A 223 -0.48 19.04 -24.66
CA VAL A 223 -0.31 17.98 -25.66
C VAL A 223 -0.19 18.56 -27.07
N ARG A 224 -1.02 19.53 -27.43
CA ARG A 224 -1.05 20.14 -28.77
C ARG A 224 0.20 20.97 -29.08
N ASP A 225 0.75 21.67 -28.10
CA ASP A 225 1.97 22.48 -28.26
C ASP A 225 3.26 21.72 -27.91
N ASP A 226 3.15 20.40 -27.67
CA ASP A 226 4.25 19.50 -27.29
C ASP A 226 5.02 19.90 -26.01
N SER A 227 4.56 20.90 -25.26
CA SER A 227 5.25 21.34 -24.04
C SER A 227 5.29 20.25 -22.97
N ILE A 228 4.29 19.38 -22.89
CA ILE A 228 4.28 18.26 -21.94
C ILE A 228 5.38 17.23 -22.22
N LYS A 229 5.86 17.10 -23.47
CA LYS A 229 6.96 16.18 -23.81
C LYS A 229 8.29 16.61 -23.18
N LYS A 230 8.41 17.87 -22.73
CA LYS A 230 9.57 18.38 -21.99
C LYS A 230 9.50 18.11 -20.50
N VAL A 231 8.40 17.55 -19.99
CA VAL A 231 8.20 17.27 -18.56
C VAL A 231 8.67 15.86 -18.24
N ARG A 232 9.70 15.71 -17.39
CA ARG A 232 10.23 14.40 -17.01
C ARG A 232 9.29 13.67 -16.05
N GLN A 233 8.73 14.37 -15.07
CA GLN A 233 7.79 13.83 -14.11
C GLN A 233 6.57 14.75 -13.97
N LEU A 234 5.37 14.20 -14.20
CA LEU A 234 4.10 14.92 -14.02
C LEU A 234 3.41 14.37 -12.76
N LEU A 235 3.13 15.26 -11.81
CA LEU A 235 2.49 14.96 -10.53
C LEU A 235 1.08 15.54 -10.58
N LEU A 236 0.09 14.69 -10.84
CA LEU A 236 -1.26 15.12 -11.21
C LEU A 236 -2.28 14.74 -10.14
N GLU A 237 -2.97 15.72 -9.58
CA GLU A 237 -4.15 15.49 -8.75
C GLU A 237 -5.44 15.64 -9.58
N LEU A 238 -6.27 14.60 -9.57
CA LEU A 238 -7.58 14.59 -10.23
C LEU A 238 -8.67 14.61 -9.16
N HIS A 239 -9.62 15.55 -9.23
CA HIS A 239 -10.71 15.71 -8.26
C HIS A 239 -12.07 15.58 -8.94
N PHE A 240 -12.67 14.39 -8.87
CA PHE A 240 -13.94 14.04 -9.49
C PHE A 240 -14.74 13.14 -8.54
N ASP A 241 -15.84 13.67 -7.98
CA ASP A 241 -16.66 12.95 -7.00
C ASP A 241 -17.54 11.91 -7.70
N PRO A 242 -17.38 10.60 -7.42
CA PRO A 242 -18.17 9.56 -8.06
C PRO A 242 -19.68 9.65 -7.79
N LYS A 243 -20.12 10.41 -6.78
CA LYS A 243 -21.54 10.66 -6.52
C LYS A 243 -22.19 11.63 -7.51
N THR A 244 -21.40 12.53 -8.10
CA THR A 244 -21.91 13.61 -8.96
C THR A 244 -21.32 13.58 -10.36
N THR A 245 -20.29 12.77 -10.59
CA THR A 245 -19.62 12.65 -11.89
C THR A 245 -20.43 11.71 -12.78
N ASP A 246 -20.93 12.24 -13.89
CA ASP A 246 -21.64 11.45 -14.90
C ASP A 246 -20.68 10.74 -15.87
N ALA A 247 -21.24 9.91 -16.74
CA ALA A 247 -20.49 9.14 -17.72
C ALA A 247 -19.69 10.02 -18.71
N GLU A 248 -20.26 11.15 -19.16
CA GLU A 248 -19.58 12.02 -20.13
C GLU A 248 -18.32 12.63 -19.50
N VAL A 249 -18.37 13.03 -18.23
CA VAL A 249 -17.18 13.54 -17.53
C VAL A 249 -16.08 12.47 -17.44
N TYR A 250 -16.43 11.21 -17.16
CA TYR A 250 -15.45 10.12 -17.17
C TYR A 250 -14.90 9.82 -18.56
N ILE A 251 -15.72 9.89 -19.62
CA ILE A 251 -15.26 9.76 -21.01
C ILE A 251 -14.22 10.84 -21.31
N LEU A 252 -14.51 12.11 -20.97
CA LEU A 252 -13.57 13.22 -21.19
C LEU A 252 -12.25 13.01 -20.43
N LEU A 253 -12.29 12.48 -19.20
CA LEU A 253 -11.09 12.15 -18.43
C LEU A 253 -10.27 11.03 -19.07
N LEU A 254 -10.94 9.94 -19.45
CA LEU A 254 -10.31 8.80 -20.12
C LEU A 254 -9.66 9.22 -21.44
N GLU A 255 -10.29 10.08 -22.23
CA GLU A 255 -9.68 10.65 -23.44
C GLU A 255 -8.36 11.35 -23.16
N ARG A 256 -8.27 12.17 -22.10
CA ARG A 256 -7.03 12.90 -21.75
C ARG A 256 -5.97 11.96 -21.18
N LEU A 257 -6.36 10.98 -20.38
CA LEU A 257 -5.45 9.93 -19.90
C LEU A 257 -4.87 9.11 -21.06
N ARG A 258 -5.68 8.83 -22.09
CA ARG A 258 -5.23 8.21 -23.34
C ARG A 258 -4.30 9.11 -24.14
N MET A 259 -4.55 10.42 -24.18
CA MET A 259 -3.65 11.41 -24.80
C MET A 259 -2.29 11.49 -24.08
N LEU A 260 -2.27 11.50 -22.75
CA LEU A 260 -1.03 11.49 -21.98
C LEU A 260 -0.22 10.21 -22.26
N TYR A 261 -0.90 9.07 -22.31
CA TYR A 261 -0.27 7.80 -22.66
C TYR A 261 0.29 7.80 -24.09
N SER A 262 -0.44 8.33 -25.07
CA SER A 262 -0.01 8.34 -26.48
C SER A 262 1.21 9.24 -26.72
N ILE A 263 1.42 10.28 -25.90
CA ILE A 263 2.65 11.11 -25.94
C ILE A 263 3.80 10.57 -25.09
N GLY A 264 3.66 9.36 -24.56
CA GLY A 264 4.75 8.62 -23.89
C GLY A 264 4.71 8.63 -22.36
N LEU A 265 3.87 9.44 -21.71
CA LEU A 265 3.80 9.43 -20.25
C LEU A 265 3.28 8.08 -19.73
N ARG A 266 3.84 7.62 -18.62
CA ARG A 266 3.48 6.35 -17.97
C ARG A 266 3.27 6.54 -16.48
N ILE A 267 2.19 5.97 -15.94
CA ILE A 267 1.92 5.97 -14.50
C ILE A 267 2.92 5.06 -13.79
N THR A 268 3.61 5.59 -12.78
CA THR A 268 4.56 4.84 -11.96
C THR A 268 4.13 4.66 -10.50
N TRP A 269 3.20 5.48 -10.02
CA TRP A 269 2.68 5.45 -8.66
C TRP A 269 1.32 6.15 -8.60
N PHE A 270 0.58 5.90 -7.52
CA PHE A 270 -0.65 6.63 -7.19
C PHE A 270 -0.86 6.65 -5.67
N ASP A 271 -1.55 7.70 -5.18
CA ASP A 271 -2.08 7.72 -3.82
C ASP A 271 -3.61 7.77 -3.85
N GLN A 272 -4.22 6.88 -3.06
CA GLN A 272 -5.62 6.96 -2.68
C GLN A 272 -5.76 7.90 -1.48
N LEU A 273 -6.11 9.14 -1.76
CA LEU A 273 -6.14 10.19 -0.75
C LEU A 273 -7.28 9.94 0.26
N ILE A 274 -6.93 9.73 1.55
CA ILE A 274 -7.86 9.31 2.60
C ILE A 274 -8.98 10.34 2.84
N HIS A 275 -8.70 11.64 2.77
CA HIS A 275 -9.75 12.67 2.90
C HIS A 275 -10.74 12.69 1.72
N CYS A 276 -10.40 12.00 0.62
CA CYS A 276 -11.26 11.80 -0.53
C CYS A 276 -11.93 10.42 -0.56
N ALA A 277 -11.77 9.59 0.47
CA ALA A 277 -12.37 8.27 0.50
C ALA A 277 -13.91 8.32 0.47
N THR A 278 -14.53 7.43 -0.30
CA THR A 278 -15.95 7.09 -0.20
C THR A 278 -16.09 5.60 0.13
N ASN A 279 -17.30 5.03 -0.02
CA ASN A 279 -17.50 3.60 0.24
C ASN A 279 -16.82 2.71 -0.81
N LYS A 280 -16.72 3.15 -2.06
CA LYS A 280 -16.19 2.33 -3.18
C LYS A 280 -14.99 2.95 -3.89
N PHE A 281 -15.04 4.25 -4.18
CA PHE A 281 -13.98 4.96 -4.93
C PHE A 281 -13.50 6.21 -4.21
N ASN A 282 -12.29 6.68 -4.50
CA ASN A 282 -11.87 8.01 -4.06
C ASN A 282 -12.48 9.09 -4.96
N LYS A 283 -12.86 10.21 -4.36
CA LYS A 283 -13.21 11.46 -5.05
C LYS A 283 -11.99 12.12 -5.69
N CYS A 284 -10.80 11.79 -5.24
CA CYS A 284 -9.58 12.34 -5.77
C CYS A 284 -8.41 11.36 -5.68
N TYR A 285 -7.52 11.45 -6.66
CA TYR A 285 -6.31 10.64 -6.76
C TYR A 285 -5.12 11.55 -7.02
N ALA A 286 -3.98 11.25 -6.40
CA ALA A 286 -2.70 11.75 -6.86
C ALA A 286 -2.08 10.68 -7.76
N VAL A 287 -1.76 11.02 -9.00
CA VAL A 287 -1.25 10.11 -10.03
C VAL A 287 0.10 10.62 -10.50
N TYR A 288 1.08 9.74 -10.47
CA TYR A 288 2.48 10.08 -10.69
C TYR A 288 2.93 9.51 -12.02
N PHE A 289 3.25 10.37 -12.97
CA PHE A 289 3.70 10.00 -14.30
C PHE A 289 5.18 10.28 -14.49
N ILE A 290 5.84 9.45 -15.28
CA ILE A 290 7.18 9.72 -15.81
C ILE A 290 7.17 9.71 -17.34
N GLN A 291 8.10 10.42 -17.95
CA GLN A 291 8.35 10.43 -19.39
C GLN A 291 9.59 9.58 -19.71
N PRO A 292 9.41 8.33 -20.18
CA PRO A 292 10.52 7.40 -20.43
C PRO A 292 11.56 7.93 -21.43
N ASP A 293 11.14 8.76 -22.39
CA ASP A 293 12.02 9.35 -23.39
C ASP A 293 13.03 10.35 -22.80
N LEU A 294 12.71 10.92 -21.64
CA LEU A 294 13.56 11.88 -20.93
C LEU A 294 14.46 11.22 -19.87
N ARG A 295 14.52 9.89 -19.84
CA ARG A 295 15.39 9.16 -18.92
C ARG A 295 16.86 9.34 -19.25
N ASP A 296 17.71 9.36 -18.22
CA ASP A 296 19.14 9.22 -18.39
C ASP A 296 19.49 7.76 -18.73
N LYS A 297 19.72 7.47 -20.02
CA LYS A 297 19.98 6.11 -20.52
C LYS A 297 21.27 5.48 -19.95
N SER A 298 22.16 6.28 -19.34
CA SER A 298 23.38 5.78 -18.68
C SER A 298 23.12 5.28 -17.26
N LYS A 299 21.93 5.54 -16.72
CA LYS A 299 21.55 5.26 -15.34
C LYS A 299 20.45 4.21 -15.30
N GLY A 300 20.46 3.42 -14.22
CA GLY A 300 19.47 2.39 -13.97
C GLY A 300 18.39 2.83 -12.98
N VAL A 301 17.69 1.82 -12.49
CA VAL A 301 16.72 1.91 -11.39
C VAL A 301 17.45 1.89 -10.05
N ALA A 302 16.89 2.56 -9.04
CA ALA A 302 17.46 2.54 -7.70
C ALA A 302 17.44 1.10 -7.14
N LYS A 303 18.55 0.70 -6.50
CA LYS A 303 18.64 -0.54 -5.74
C LYS A 303 19.21 -0.20 -4.37
N VAL A 304 18.51 -0.65 -3.34
CA VAL A 304 18.94 -0.49 -1.95
C VAL A 304 19.24 -1.87 -1.40
N ASP A 305 20.53 -2.18 -1.27
CA ASP A 305 21.00 -3.44 -0.73
C ASP A 305 21.15 -3.36 0.79
N LEU A 306 20.71 -4.40 1.49
CA LEU A 306 20.90 -4.53 2.93
C LEU A 306 22.26 -5.19 3.22
N PRO A 307 23.13 -4.57 4.04
CA PRO A 307 24.47 -5.10 4.32
C PRO A 307 24.41 -6.36 5.19
N SER A 308 25.55 -7.01 5.41
CA SER A 308 25.64 -8.15 6.34
C SER A 308 25.19 -7.76 7.75
N ILE A 309 24.69 -8.74 8.54
CA ILE A 309 24.23 -8.50 9.91
C ILE A 309 25.33 -7.83 10.76
N ASP A 310 26.58 -8.27 10.62
CA ASP A 310 27.72 -7.68 11.35
C ASP A 310 27.97 -6.22 10.96
N ASN A 311 27.71 -5.85 9.71
CA ASN A 311 27.83 -4.46 9.27
C ASN A 311 26.63 -3.62 9.72
N ILE A 312 25.42 -4.18 9.72
CA ILE A 312 24.23 -3.51 10.27
C ILE A 312 24.45 -3.14 11.74
N ARG A 313 25.01 -4.06 12.55
CA ARG A 313 25.29 -3.84 13.97
C ARG A 313 26.29 -2.73 14.26
N LYS A 314 27.09 -2.31 13.27
CA LYS A 314 28.07 -1.22 13.39
C LYS A 314 27.49 0.15 13.03
N LEU A 315 26.29 0.20 12.45
CA LEU A 315 25.65 1.46 12.07
C LEU A 315 25.10 2.19 13.30
N ASN A 316 25.14 3.51 13.29
CA ASN A 316 24.44 4.32 14.29
C ASN A 316 22.95 4.52 13.94
N GLY A 317 22.14 5.00 14.89
CA GLY A 317 20.69 5.13 14.72
C GLY A 317 20.24 5.97 13.51
N ASN A 318 21.00 7.00 13.12
CA ASN A 318 20.67 7.83 11.96
C ASN A 318 20.94 7.07 10.66
N GLN A 319 22.09 6.40 10.55
CA GLN A 319 22.42 5.55 9.41
C GLN A 319 21.42 4.40 9.25
N ILE A 320 21.00 3.81 10.38
CA ILE A 320 19.99 2.76 10.40
C ILE A 320 18.66 3.28 9.87
N ALA A 321 18.18 4.42 10.39
CA ALA A 321 16.93 5.02 9.94
C ALA A 321 16.97 5.38 8.46
N ASP A 322 18.06 5.97 7.98
CA ASP A 322 18.22 6.33 6.58
C ASP A 322 18.12 5.11 5.66
N LEU A 323 18.81 4.01 6.01
CA LEU A 323 18.75 2.77 5.24
C LEU A 323 17.38 2.09 5.35
N TYR A 324 16.76 2.07 6.54
CA TYR A 324 15.46 1.43 6.79
C TYR A 324 14.37 2.05 5.91
N PHE A 325 14.21 3.37 5.97
CA PHE A 325 13.20 4.07 5.18
C PHE A 325 13.50 4.01 3.68
N SER A 326 14.77 4.17 3.29
CA SER A 326 15.16 4.03 1.87
C SER A 326 14.84 2.63 1.33
N TYR A 327 15.03 1.59 2.14
CA TYR A 327 14.72 0.22 1.74
C TYR A 327 13.21 -0.02 1.60
N ILE A 328 12.40 0.42 2.56
CA ILE A 328 10.93 0.25 2.51
C ILE A 328 10.31 1.04 1.34
N GLU A 329 10.80 2.26 1.10
CA GLU A 329 10.31 3.15 0.04
C GLU A 329 10.84 2.76 -1.36
N THR A 330 11.69 1.74 -1.44
CA THR A 330 12.18 1.16 -2.70
C THR A 330 11.41 -0.11 -3.03
N THR A 331 10.52 -0.05 -4.02
CA THR A 331 9.92 -1.27 -4.57
C THR A 331 10.95 -2.08 -5.34
N GLN A 332 10.79 -3.39 -5.29
CA GLN A 332 11.72 -4.40 -5.77
C GLN A 332 11.02 -5.46 -6.66
N PHE A 333 9.69 -5.43 -6.71
CA PHE A 333 8.86 -6.31 -7.52
C PHE A 333 7.80 -5.49 -8.24
N PHE A 334 7.57 -5.78 -9.52
CA PHE A 334 6.61 -5.05 -10.34
C PHE A 334 5.26 -5.74 -10.32
N CYS A 335 4.27 -5.09 -9.70
CA CYS A 335 2.87 -5.46 -9.80
C CYS A 335 2.10 -4.33 -10.49
N GLN A 336 1.41 -4.63 -11.58
CA GLN A 336 0.73 -3.62 -12.38
C GLN A 336 -0.66 -3.35 -11.85
N HIS A 337 -1.43 -4.41 -11.56
CA HIS A 337 -2.78 -4.31 -11.05
C HIS A 337 -2.77 -4.41 -9.53
N ILE A 338 -2.80 -3.25 -8.86
CA ILE A 338 -2.87 -3.15 -7.41
C ILE A 338 -4.29 -2.81 -7.01
N LEU A 339 -4.92 -3.66 -6.19
CA LEU A 339 -6.29 -3.47 -5.74
C LEU A 339 -6.35 -3.24 -4.25
N ARG A 340 -6.99 -2.13 -3.87
CA ARG A 340 -7.40 -1.88 -2.50
C ARG A 340 -8.59 -2.77 -2.17
N ILE A 341 -8.41 -3.72 -1.26
CA ILE A 341 -9.44 -4.65 -0.78
C ILE A 341 -9.82 -4.25 0.66
N GLY A 342 -11.11 -4.23 0.96
CA GLY A 342 -11.70 -3.66 2.15
C GLY A 342 -12.00 -2.17 2.00
N ARG A 343 -11.83 -1.40 3.08
CA ARG A 343 -12.02 0.05 3.05
C ARG A 343 -10.91 0.77 2.28
N ILE A 344 -11.26 1.91 1.68
CA ILE A 344 -10.25 2.83 1.14
C ILE A 344 -9.39 3.41 2.27
N THR A 345 -10.00 3.68 3.42
CA THR A 345 -9.31 4.15 4.63
C THR A 345 -8.67 2.99 5.38
N ASP A 346 -8.31 3.25 6.65
CA ASP A 346 -7.98 2.24 7.64
C ASP A 346 -8.93 1.03 7.62
N GLY A 347 -8.36 -0.17 7.78
CA GLY A 347 -9.00 -1.48 7.67
C GLY A 347 -8.82 -2.19 6.31
N GLY A 348 -8.61 -1.47 5.20
CA GLY A 348 -8.32 -2.08 3.90
C GLY A 348 -6.83 -2.30 3.65
N TRP A 349 -6.50 -3.14 2.66
CA TRP A 349 -5.12 -3.50 2.28
C TRP A 349 -4.97 -3.59 0.76
N ASN A 350 -3.79 -3.23 0.26
CA ASN A 350 -3.46 -3.37 -1.16
C ASN A 350 -3.05 -4.81 -1.51
N VAL A 351 -3.58 -5.34 -2.60
CA VAL A 351 -3.32 -6.71 -3.07
C VAL A 351 -2.74 -6.66 -4.47
N CYS A 352 -1.66 -7.42 -4.71
CA CYS A 352 -1.19 -7.61 -6.08
C CYS A 352 -2.13 -8.56 -6.82
N HIS A 353 -3.01 -8.00 -7.65
CA HIS A 353 -4.00 -8.75 -8.41
C HIS A 353 -3.35 -9.65 -9.47
N ASP A 354 -2.24 -9.20 -10.09
CA ASP A 354 -1.45 -10.00 -11.05
C ASP A 354 -1.10 -11.39 -10.50
N GLN A 355 -0.78 -11.46 -9.21
CA GLN A 355 -0.44 -12.71 -8.54
C GLN A 355 -1.69 -13.49 -8.15
N MET A 356 -2.74 -12.82 -7.68
CA MET A 356 -3.99 -13.48 -7.31
C MET A 356 -4.65 -14.21 -8.49
N LEU A 357 -4.53 -13.68 -9.72
CA LEU A 357 -5.01 -14.34 -10.94
C LEU A 357 -4.32 -15.68 -11.22
N LYS A 358 -3.15 -15.93 -10.62
CA LYS A 358 -2.38 -17.19 -10.78
C LYS A 358 -2.63 -18.17 -9.63
N MET A 359 -3.36 -17.77 -8.60
CA MET A 359 -3.61 -18.60 -7.44
C MET A 359 -4.73 -19.61 -7.71
N LYS A 360 -4.59 -20.83 -7.18
CA LYS A 360 -5.68 -21.81 -7.18
C LYS A 360 -6.83 -21.32 -6.29
N SER A 361 -8.04 -21.62 -6.73
CA SER A 361 -9.27 -21.34 -5.99
C SER A 361 -9.92 -22.64 -5.51
N PRO A 362 -10.40 -22.74 -4.25
CA PRO A 362 -10.33 -21.71 -3.22
C PRO A 362 -8.92 -21.58 -2.63
N CYS A 363 -8.42 -20.34 -2.57
CA CYS A 363 -7.16 -19.98 -1.93
C CYS A 363 -7.29 -19.89 -0.40
N ILE A 364 -6.18 -19.85 0.34
CA ILE A 364 -6.17 -19.58 1.79
C ILE A 364 -5.57 -18.20 2.06
N VAL A 365 -6.23 -17.41 2.92
CA VAL A 365 -5.74 -16.13 3.41
C VAL A 365 -5.74 -16.14 4.93
N TYR A 366 -4.63 -15.71 5.53
CA TYR A 366 -4.51 -15.43 6.95
C TYR A 366 -4.44 -13.93 7.19
N SER A 367 -5.24 -13.44 8.14
CA SER A 367 -5.39 -12.02 8.45
C SER A 367 -5.31 -11.81 9.96
N PHE A 368 -4.19 -11.28 10.43
CA PHE A 368 -3.94 -11.02 11.85
C PHE A 368 -4.15 -9.54 12.19
N GLY A 369 -4.71 -9.31 13.38
CA GLY A 369 -5.11 -8.00 13.92
C GLY A 369 -6.17 -7.34 13.06
N VAL A 370 -7.40 -7.82 13.21
CA VAL A 370 -8.58 -7.29 12.50
C VAL A 370 -9.40 -6.34 13.37
N PHE A 371 -9.17 -6.37 14.68
CA PHE A 371 -9.92 -5.67 15.72
C PHE A 371 -11.44 -5.75 15.53
N ASN A 372 -12.06 -4.71 14.97
CA ASN A 372 -13.48 -4.67 14.66
C ASN A 372 -13.78 -4.36 13.19
N ASP A 373 -12.80 -4.46 12.30
CA ASP A 373 -12.93 -4.20 10.88
C ASP A 373 -12.53 -5.45 10.07
N LEU A 374 -13.54 -6.21 9.62
CA LEU A 374 -13.35 -7.38 8.77
C LEU A 374 -13.59 -7.06 7.27
N SER A 375 -13.55 -5.78 6.88
CA SER A 375 -13.84 -5.40 5.49
C SER A 375 -12.89 -6.02 4.47
N PHE A 376 -11.59 -6.07 4.80
CA PHE A 376 -10.60 -6.77 3.97
C PHE A 376 -10.90 -8.26 3.86
N ASP A 377 -11.19 -8.91 5.00
CA ASP A 377 -11.45 -10.35 5.09
C ASP A 377 -12.67 -10.76 4.27
N ASP A 378 -13.75 -9.99 4.38
CA ASP A 378 -14.99 -10.20 3.65
C ASP A 378 -14.80 -9.97 2.15
N GLU A 379 -14.17 -8.86 1.75
CA GLU A 379 -14.00 -8.52 0.34
C GLU A 379 -12.98 -9.43 -0.35
N VAL A 380 -11.87 -9.83 0.31
CA VAL A 380 -10.89 -10.75 -0.31
C VAL A 380 -11.49 -12.13 -0.53
N ALA A 381 -12.31 -12.62 0.42
CA ALA A 381 -13.05 -13.88 0.30
C ALA A 381 -14.00 -13.83 -0.90
N ALA A 382 -14.79 -12.76 -1.02
CA ALA A 382 -15.76 -12.59 -2.09
C ALA A 382 -15.08 -12.38 -3.46
N THR A 383 -13.98 -11.63 -3.49
CA THR A 383 -13.27 -11.24 -4.72
C THR A 383 -12.59 -12.44 -5.36
N TYR A 384 -11.80 -13.19 -4.58
CA TYR A 384 -10.93 -14.26 -5.08
C TYR A 384 -11.41 -15.67 -4.73
N ASN A 385 -12.58 -15.79 -4.09
CA ASN A 385 -13.13 -17.07 -3.63
C ASN A 385 -12.18 -17.80 -2.66
N CYS A 386 -11.45 -17.05 -1.82
CA CYS A 386 -10.57 -17.62 -0.79
C CYS A 386 -11.35 -18.04 0.47
N LYS A 387 -10.79 -19.02 1.20
CA LYS A 387 -11.06 -19.31 2.61
C LYS A 387 -10.18 -18.37 3.46
N VAL A 388 -10.80 -17.53 4.28
CA VAL A 388 -10.12 -16.50 5.08
C VAL A 388 -10.19 -16.85 6.55
N TYR A 389 -9.04 -16.83 7.21
CA TYR A 389 -8.91 -17.04 8.64
C TYR A 389 -8.43 -15.74 9.27
N ALA A 390 -9.34 -15.08 9.96
CA ALA A 390 -9.12 -13.83 10.68
C ALA A 390 -8.79 -14.10 12.15
N PHE A 391 -7.84 -13.35 12.69
CA PHE A 391 -7.20 -13.65 13.97
C PHE A 391 -6.98 -12.39 14.77
N ASP A 392 -7.57 -12.29 15.96
CA ASP A 392 -7.27 -11.19 16.87
C ASP A 392 -7.64 -11.56 18.33
N PRO A 393 -6.69 -11.55 19.28
CA PRO A 393 -6.94 -11.92 20.67
C PRO A 393 -7.48 -10.76 21.52
N THR A 394 -7.69 -9.57 20.94
CA THR A 394 -8.06 -8.32 21.62
C THR A 394 -9.51 -7.89 21.38
N THR A 395 -10.27 -8.64 20.57
CA THR A 395 -11.62 -8.23 20.15
C THR A 395 -12.69 -8.46 21.22
N PRO A 396 -13.77 -7.66 21.21
CA PRO A 396 -14.89 -7.82 22.14
C PRO A 396 -15.83 -8.99 21.80
N PHE A 397 -15.67 -9.64 20.63
CA PHE A 397 -16.51 -10.77 20.17
C PHE A 397 -15.76 -12.11 20.15
N ASP A 398 -16.44 -13.23 20.45
CA ASP A 398 -15.83 -14.56 20.52
C ASP A 398 -15.42 -15.11 19.14
N THR A 399 -14.63 -16.19 19.16
CA THR A 399 -14.37 -17.03 17.98
C THR A 399 -15.69 -17.51 17.39
N HIS A 400 -15.88 -17.30 16.10
CA HIS A 400 -17.13 -17.62 15.39
C HIS A 400 -16.88 -17.73 13.88
N GLN A 401 -17.85 -18.25 13.14
CA GLN A 401 -17.83 -18.14 11.69
C GLN A 401 -18.47 -16.82 11.28
N HIS A 402 -17.64 -15.85 10.90
CA HIS A 402 -18.07 -14.49 10.54
C HIS A 402 -18.84 -14.46 9.20
N GLY A 403 -18.41 -15.28 8.24
CA GLY A 403 -19.05 -15.36 6.94
C GLY A 403 -18.92 -16.74 6.29
N PRO A 404 -19.54 -16.95 5.11
CA PRO A 404 -19.55 -18.24 4.45
C PRO A 404 -18.15 -18.84 4.20
N ARG A 405 -17.14 -17.98 4.06
CA ARG A 405 -15.73 -18.34 3.85
C ARG A 405 -14.78 -17.58 4.78
N VAL A 406 -15.30 -16.97 5.86
CA VAL A 406 -14.52 -16.16 6.79
C VAL A 406 -14.70 -16.71 8.20
N TRP A 407 -13.62 -17.18 8.80
CA TRP A 407 -13.60 -17.69 10.17
C TRP A 407 -12.78 -16.76 11.06
N PHE A 408 -13.38 -16.29 12.14
CA PHE A 408 -12.70 -15.46 13.12
C PHE A 408 -12.28 -16.28 14.33
N SER A 409 -11.03 -16.11 14.79
CA SER A 409 -10.49 -16.75 15.99
C SER A 409 -9.85 -15.74 16.94
N ARG A 410 -10.13 -15.87 18.25
CA ARG A 410 -9.44 -15.14 19.33
C ARG A 410 -8.03 -15.68 19.60
N ILE A 411 -7.22 -15.74 18.55
CA ILE A 411 -5.82 -16.13 18.57
C ILE A 411 -5.05 -15.00 17.91
N GLY A 412 -3.93 -14.57 18.48
CA GLY A 412 -2.97 -13.68 17.86
C GLY A 412 -1.72 -14.41 17.44
N LEU A 413 -0.93 -13.75 16.59
CA LEU A 413 0.37 -14.24 16.17
C LEU A 413 1.43 -13.84 17.21
N GLY A 414 2.30 -14.78 17.57
CA GLY A 414 3.40 -14.55 18.50
C GLY A 414 4.55 -15.53 18.31
N ASP A 415 5.60 -15.41 19.11
CA ASP A 415 6.77 -16.30 19.13
C ASP A 415 6.59 -17.53 20.04
N SER A 416 5.55 -17.53 20.87
CA SER A 416 5.26 -18.57 21.87
C SER A 416 3.77 -18.62 22.17
N TYR A 417 3.31 -19.78 22.67
CA TYR A 417 1.92 -19.94 23.08
C TYR A 417 1.72 -19.39 24.49
N ARG A 418 0.82 -18.42 24.65
CA ARG A 418 0.49 -17.85 25.97
C ARG A 418 -0.86 -17.18 25.98
N LYS A 419 -1.46 -17.07 27.17
CA LYS A 419 -2.67 -16.25 27.38
C LYS A 419 -2.35 -14.79 27.08
N PHE A 420 -3.24 -14.11 26.36
CA PHE A 420 -3.09 -12.70 26.03
C PHE A 420 -4.46 -12.05 25.86
N GLN A 421 -4.78 -11.06 26.69
CA GLN A 421 -6.07 -10.36 26.66
C GLN A 421 -7.26 -11.35 26.68
N ALA A 422 -8.26 -11.15 25.83
CA ALA A 422 -9.43 -12.02 25.72
C ALA A 422 -9.06 -13.40 25.15
N GLY A 423 -8.01 -13.48 24.32
CA GLY A 423 -7.59 -14.68 23.60
C GLY A 423 -6.27 -15.30 24.07
N TYR A 424 -5.54 -15.83 23.11
CA TYR A 424 -4.19 -16.38 23.24
C TYR A 424 -3.33 -15.85 22.11
N VAL A 425 -2.01 -15.84 22.26
CA VAL A 425 -1.10 -15.72 21.11
C VAL A 425 -0.41 -17.06 20.88
N ALA A 426 -0.04 -17.36 19.64
CA ALA A 426 0.59 -18.61 19.26
C ALA A 426 1.56 -18.44 18.08
N PRO A 427 2.62 -19.27 17.98
CA PRO A 427 3.45 -19.37 16.78
C PRO A 427 2.65 -19.82 15.57
N LEU A 428 3.05 -19.35 14.38
CA LEU A 428 2.39 -19.73 13.12
C LEU A 428 2.39 -21.26 12.91
N THR A 429 3.44 -21.96 13.34
CA THR A 429 3.52 -23.42 13.32
C THR A 429 2.33 -24.08 14.03
N GLN A 430 1.97 -23.59 15.21
CA GLN A 430 0.84 -24.11 15.99
C GLN A 430 -0.50 -23.71 15.39
N ILE A 431 -0.62 -22.49 14.87
CA ILE A 431 -1.85 -22.01 14.23
C ILE A 431 -2.14 -22.85 12.98
N ARG A 432 -1.16 -23.05 12.10
CA ARG A 432 -1.28 -23.92 10.93
C ARG A 432 -1.60 -25.35 11.33
N ALA A 433 -0.97 -25.87 12.38
CA ALA A 433 -1.28 -27.21 12.87
C ALA A 433 -2.71 -27.36 13.39
N LYS A 434 -3.23 -26.38 14.14
CA LYS A 434 -4.60 -26.38 14.64
C LYS A 434 -5.63 -26.35 13.50
N LEU A 435 -5.28 -25.75 12.37
CA LEU A 435 -6.13 -25.66 11.18
C LEU A 435 -5.91 -26.81 10.19
N ASN A 436 -4.93 -27.70 10.42
CA ASN A 436 -4.45 -28.70 9.45
C ASN A 436 -3.90 -28.10 8.14
N HIS A 437 -3.25 -26.94 8.21
CA HIS A 437 -2.72 -26.19 7.07
C HIS A 437 -1.19 -26.29 6.93
N GLN A 438 -0.55 -27.30 7.52
CA GLN A 438 0.92 -27.43 7.50
C GLN A 438 1.47 -27.62 6.08
N SER A 439 0.69 -28.21 5.17
CA SER A 439 1.07 -28.46 3.77
C SER A 439 0.31 -27.59 2.78
N GLU A 440 -0.52 -26.67 3.26
CA GLU A 440 -1.42 -25.85 2.44
C GLU A 440 -0.78 -24.49 2.14
N PRO A 441 -0.56 -24.15 0.86
CA PRO A 441 -0.02 -22.84 0.49
C PRO A 441 -0.94 -21.69 0.91
N ILE A 442 -0.35 -20.60 1.39
CA ILE A 442 -1.07 -19.40 1.81
C ILE A 442 -0.94 -18.34 0.71
N ALA A 443 -2.06 -17.90 0.15
CA ALA A 443 -2.08 -16.87 -0.90
C ALA A 443 -1.66 -15.51 -0.33
N ILE A 444 -2.22 -15.14 0.82
CA ILE A 444 -1.91 -13.89 1.53
C ILE A 444 -1.79 -14.17 3.02
N LEU A 445 -0.69 -13.72 3.63
CA LEU A 445 -0.54 -13.57 5.07
C LEU A 445 -0.43 -12.08 5.39
N LYS A 446 -1.48 -11.51 5.97
CA LYS A 446 -1.54 -10.11 6.42
C LYS A 446 -1.39 -10.06 7.94
N ALA A 447 -0.50 -9.23 8.46
CA ALA A 447 -0.33 -9.04 9.90
C ALA A 447 -0.09 -7.56 10.23
N ASP A 448 -1.02 -7.03 11.03
CA ASP A 448 -0.91 -5.77 11.74
C ASP A 448 -1.21 -6.11 13.20
N ILE A 449 -0.16 -6.27 14.01
CA ILE A 449 -0.21 -6.88 15.34
C ILE A 449 0.53 -6.02 16.37
N GLU A 450 0.55 -4.70 16.14
CA GLU A 450 0.91 -3.67 17.13
C GLU A 450 2.29 -3.90 17.78
N GLY A 451 3.29 -4.24 16.96
CA GLY A 451 4.68 -4.47 17.37
C GLY A 451 5.06 -5.93 17.57
N ALA A 452 4.09 -6.86 17.61
CA ALA A 452 4.41 -8.29 17.68
C ALA A 452 5.03 -8.84 16.38
N GLU A 453 5.11 -8.05 15.30
CA GLU A 453 5.81 -8.40 14.06
C GLU A 453 7.29 -8.67 14.35
N TRP A 454 7.89 -7.89 15.26
CA TRP A 454 9.32 -7.92 15.56
C TRP A 454 9.80 -9.24 16.15
N SER A 455 8.95 -9.98 16.86
CA SER A 455 9.26 -11.33 17.37
C SER A 455 8.63 -12.45 16.53
N SER A 456 7.45 -12.21 15.97
CA SER A 456 6.72 -13.22 15.20
C SER A 456 7.39 -13.54 13.86
N VAL A 457 7.83 -12.53 13.12
CA VAL A 457 8.40 -12.74 11.77
C VAL A 457 9.72 -13.52 11.82
N PRO A 458 10.69 -13.23 12.72
CA PRO A 458 11.85 -14.11 12.91
C PRO A 458 11.47 -15.56 13.23
N ASN A 459 10.47 -15.77 14.10
CA ASN A 459 9.99 -17.11 14.41
C ASN A 459 9.42 -17.81 13.16
N MET A 460 8.60 -17.14 12.36
CA MET A 460 8.03 -17.69 11.13
C MET A 460 9.11 -18.06 10.10
N ILE A 461 10.17 -17.24 9.98
CA ILE A 461 11.30 -17.52 9.09
C ILE A 461 12.11 -18.72 9.60
N ASN A 462 12.48 -18.74 10.88
CA ASN A 462 13.29 -19.79 11.48
C ASN A 462 12.57 -21.16 11.53
N THR A 463 11.24 -21.15 11.50
CA THR A 463 10.40 -22.35 11.46
C THR A 463 9.89 -22.68 10.05
N HIS A 464 10.42 -22.01 9.02
CA HIS A 464 10.11 -22.26 7.60
C HIS A 464 8.62 -22.08 7.23
N GLN A 465 7.86 -21.32 8.01
CA GLN A 465 6.40 -21.17 7.81
C GLN A 465 6.03 -20.15 6.72
N LEU A 466 7.01 -19.45 6.15
CA LEU A 466 6.81 -18.47 5.08
C LEU A 466 7.17 -19.00 3.67
N GLU A 467 7.74 -20.20 3.56
CA GLU A 467 8.25 -20.70 2.27
C GLU A 467 7.14 -20.87 1.21
N ASP A 468 5.93 -21.22 1.66
CA ASP A 468 4.73 -21.40 0.85
C ASP A 468 3.69 -20.28 1.05
N VAL A 469 4.14 -19.11 1.52
CA VAL A 469 3.33 -17.88 1.52
C VAL A 469 3.64 -17.10 0.24
N SER A 470 2.63 -16.86 -0.60
CA SER A 470 2.81 -16.13 -1.86
C SER A 470 2.98 -14.62 -1.65
N GLN A 471 2.14 -14.02 -0.81
CA GLN A 471 2.16 -12.60 -0.50
C GLN A 471 2.15 -12.40 1.01
N LEU A 472 3.04 -11.55 1.52
CA LEU A 472 3.19 -11.24 2.94
C LEU A 472 2.98 -9.73 3.13
N TYR A 473 2.02 -9.32 3.96
CA TYR A 473 1.76 -7.92 4.26
C TYR A 473 1.98 -7.68 5.74
N LEU A 474 2.74 -6.65 6.08
CA LEU A 474 3.12 -6.30 7.45
C LEU A 474 2.91 -4.81 7.70
N GLU A 475 2.35 -4.42 8.84
CA GLU A 475 2.47 -3.04 9.33
C GLU A 475 3.63 -2.95 10.33
N PHE A 476 4.69 -2.24 9.96
CA PHE A 476 5.82 -2.05 10.86
C PHE A 476 5.59 -0.88 11.80
N HIS A 477 5.58 -1.17 13.10
CA HIS A 477 5.43 -0.20 14.18
C HIS A 477 6.80 0.16 14.78
N GLY A 478 7.28 1.39 14.60
CA GLY A 478 8.48 1.90 15.25
C GLY A 478 9.21 3.02 14.51
N ASP A 479 10.31 3.51 15.11
CA ASP A 479 11.12 4.62 14.57
C ASP A 479 12.06 4.24 13.42
N GLY A 480 12.17 2.94 13.09
CA GLY A 480 13.09 2.44 12.05
C GLY A 480 14.58 2.66 12.35
N ASN A 481 14.97 2.98 13.58
CA ASN A 481 16.32 3.42 13.96
C ASN A 481 17.13 2.38 14.76
N THR A 482 16.65 1.13 14.85
CA THR A 482 17.34 0.05 15.58
C THR A 482 17.87 -1.03 14.62
N ALA A 483 19.01 -1.63 14.96
CA ALA A 483 19.66 -2.64 14.12
C ALA A 483 18.74 -3.85 13.85
N ASN A 484 17.92 -4.25 14.84
CA ASN A 484 16.99 -5.37 14.72
C ASN A 484 15.95 -5.16 13.61
N GLN A 485 15.54 -3.92 13.34
CA GLN A 485 14.56 -3.61 12.30
C GLN A 485 15.15 -3.83 10.90
N LEU A 486 16.40 -3.41 10.67
CA LEU A 486 17.13 -3.71 9.43
C LEU A 486 17.47 -5.20 9.29
N ILE A 487 17.86 -5.86 10.38
CA ILE A 487 18.12 -7.30 10.39
C ILE A 487 16.84 -8.05 9.99
N LEU A 488 15.67 -7.65 10.49
CA LEU A 488 14.40 -8.27 10.11
C LEU A 488 14.11 -8.10 8.61
N LEU A 489 14.25 -6.89 8.07
CA LEU A 489 14.09 -6.64 6.63
C LEU A 489 15.05 -7.49 5.80
N LYS A 490 16.29 -7.68 6.29
CA LYS A 490 17.27 -8.56 5.66
C LYS A 490 16.84 -10.03 5.71
N MET A 491 16.33 -10.51 6.84
CA MET A 491 15.82 -11.88 6.95
C MET A 491 14.65 -12.12 5.98
N ILE A 492 13.71 -11.18 5.88
CA ILE A 492 12.59 -11.23 4.94
C ILE A 492 13.12 -11.27 3.49
N HIS A 493 14.07 -10.39 3.15
CA HIS A 493 14.70 -10.35 1.83
C HIS A 493 15.39 -11.67 1.48
N ASP A 494 16.18 -12.23 2.40
CA ASP A 494 16.95 -13.45 2.20
C ASP A 494 16.02 -14.69 2.12
N ALA A 495 14.87 -14.65 2.82
CA ALA A 495 13.79 -15.62 2.68
C ALA A 495 13.12 -15.61 1.29
N GLY A 496 13.36 -14.59 0.45
CA GLY A 496 12.89 -14.53 -0.94
C GLY A 496 11.81 -13.49 -1.20
N PHE A 497 11.46 -12.68 -0.19
CA PHE A 497 10.43 -11.66 -0.31
C PHE A 497 10.99 -10.36 -0.90
N ARG A 498 10.21 -9.71 -1.76
CA ARG A 498 10.53 -8.44 -2.41
C ARG A 498 9.36 -7.47 -2.28
N ILE A 499 9.63 -6.21 -1.94
CA ILE A 499 8.58 -5.21 -1.75
C ILE A 499 7.94 -4.88 -3.11
N PHE A 500 6.61 -4.97 -3.25
CA PHE A 500 5.91 -4.50 -4.45
C PHE A 500 5.11 -3.22 -4.19
N TRP A 501 4.75 -2.95 -2.94
CA TRP A 501 4.01 -1.77 -2.53
C TRP A 501 4.30 -1.39 -1.08
N TYR A 502 4.03 -0.14 -0.73
CA TYR A 502 4.02 0.33 0.64
C TYR A 502 2.99 1.45 0.80
N HIS A 503 2.45 1.60 2.00
CA HIS A 503 1.52 2.66 2.36
C HIS A 503 1.93 3.27 3.70
N ILE A 504 2.12 4.58 3.72
CA ILE A 504 2.49 5.31 4.94
C ILE A 504 1.20 5.69 5.67
N ASN A 505 1.00 5.16 6.87
CA ASN A 505 -0.21 5.42 7.65
C ASN A 505 -0.22 6.88 8.17
N PRO A 506 -1.13 7.77 7.69
CA PRO A 506 -1.14 9.17 8.08
C PRO A 506 -1.69 9.43 9.49
N ALA A 507 -2.31 8.43 10.13
CA ALA A 507 -2.80 8.53 11.49
C ALA A 507 -1.70 8.33 12.55
N CYS A 508 -0.57 7.72 12.17
CA CYS A 508 0.54 7.48 13.08
C CYS A 508 1.36 8.74 13.38
N THR A 509 2.23 8.62 14.39
CA THR A 509 3.15 9.70 14.76
C THR A 509 4.28 9.83 13.74
N PHE A 510 4.75 11.05 13.55
CA PHE A 510 5.78 11.41 12.58
C PHE A 510 7.03 11.93 13.28
N ASN A 511 8.18 11.73 12.65
CA ASN A 511 9.40 12.40 13.09
C ASN A 511 9.26 13.91 12.86
N LYS A 512 9.27 14.70 13.95
CA LYS A 512 9.10 16.16 13.90
C LYS A 512 10.18 16.87 13.07
N SER A 513 11.38 16.32 13.01
CA SER A 513 12.51 16.86 12.24
C SER A 513 12.53 16.37 10.79
N LEU A 514 11.79 15.29 10.49
CA LEU A 514 11.71 14.65 9.18
C LEU A 514 10.28 14.17 8.94
N LEU A 515 9.38 15.11 8.59
CA LEU A 515 7.93 14.90 8.42
C LEU A 515 7.55 13.92 7.27
N ARG A 516 8.55 13.33 6.62
CA ARG A 516 8.42 12.23 5.66
C ARG A 516 8.43 10.83 6.29
N ARG A 517 8.86 10.69 7.55
CA ARG A 517 8.97 9.40 8.27
C ARG A 517 7.80 9.20 9.23
N SER A 518 7.00 8.17 8.97
CA SER A 518 5.94 7.70 9.88
C SER A 518 6.46 6.57 10.76
N ARG A 519 5.89 6.45 11.96
CA ARG A 519 6.12 5.31 12.85
C ARG A 519 5.31 4.07 12.50
N CYS A 520 4.39 4.15 11.54
CA CYS A 520 3.67 2.97 11.04
C CYS A 520 3.63 2.99 9.52
N GLN A 521 4.02 1.88 8.92
CA GLN A 521 4.07 1.69 7.47
C GLN A 521 3.58 0.28 7.14
N GLU A 522 2.53 0.20 6.34
CA GLU A 522 2.11 -1.05 5.71
C GLU A 522 3.09 -1.34 4.56
N VAL A 523 3.73 -2.51 4.59
CA VAL A 523 4.68 -2.96 3.58
C VAL A 523 4.22 -4.28 3.01
N TYR A 524 4.23 -4.36 1.68
CA TYR A 524 3.63 -5.43 0.93
C TYR A 524 4.70 -6.18 0.14
N PHE A 525 4.86 -7.45 0.46
CA PHE A 525 5.93 -8.29 -0.05
C PHE A 525 5.40 -9.40 -0.95
N MET A 526 6.14 -9.68 -2.02
CA MET A 526 5.95 -10.80 -2.93
C MET A 526 7.03 -11.85 -2.70
N ASN A 527 6.66 -13.11 -2.53
CA ASN A 527 7.61 -14.21 -2.44
C ASN A 527 8.06 -14.66 -3.85
N THR A 528 9.27 -14.26 -4.23
CA THR A 528 9.87 -14.62 -5.54
C THR A 528 10.33 -16.07 -5.63
N LYS A 529 10.40 -16.78 -4.49
CA LYS A 529 10.71 -18.22 -4.42
C LYS A 529 9.45 -19.08 -4.30
N PHE A 530 8.26 -18.47 -4.27
CA PHE A 530 7.01 -19.20 -4.18
C PHE A 530 6.85 -20.12 -5.40
N LYS A 531 7.04 -21.42 -5.16
CA LYS A 531 6.66 -22.45 -6.11
C LYS A 531 5.31 -22.93 -5.64
N ALA A 532 4.28 -22.73 -6.46
CA ALA A 532 3.06 -23.51 -6.30
C ALA A 532 3.45 -24.99 -6.48
N LYS A 533 3.84 -25.68 -5.39
CA LYS A 533 4.18 -27.10 -5.42
C LYS A 533 2.96 -27.81 -6.00
N ASN A 534 3.10 -28.30 -7.23
CA ASN A 534 2.07 -28.96 -8.05
C ASN A 534 0.63 -28.49 -7.77
N SER A 535 0.29 -27.33 -8.33
CA SER A 535 -0.44 -27.40 -9.62
C SER A 535 -1.59 -28.40 -9.75
#